data_AF-A0A256W7J2-F1
#
_entry.id   AF-A0A256W7J2-F1
#
_cell.length_a   1.000
_cell.length_b   1.000
_cell.length_c   1.000
_cell.angle_alpha   90.00
_cell.angle_beta   90.00
_cell.angle_gamma   90.00
#
_symmetry.space_group_name_H-M   'P 1'
#
loop_
_entity.id
_entity.type
_entity.pdbx_description
1 polymer ?
#
loop_
_entity_poly.entity_id
_entity_poly.type
_entity_poly.pdbx_seq_one_letter_code
_entity_poly.pdbx_strand_id
1 'polypeptide(L)'
;MRPLFSNLCQLLPCRLTARNLNRQQYQPGDIPSSYDNAGFVNADGEDAEYTQYANIVSASAYLLVLTGNTTYRTYFDNNYTYTHLFDWDGVSYNYKDTQVQDALLYYSLSPLATASVVTAIKDKYLSGMANQYNDFYPLKAYNDSTDAYRAFLDEHIWGSNAYKSNAGSMFSNLWVYDIDAVNEQKYRNAASGYMHYINGVNPQSLAYLSNMGNHGAENSVPEFYHMWFADGTDFDNVNTSLYGPAPGFLVGGPNQDYSSPGSPIEPPENQPQQKSYKSWNTPADNSWEVTENQDLYQSAYVKLISKFVSGYHIYQFCKSGGNP
;
A
#
# COMPACT_ATOMS: atom_id res chain seq x y z
N MET A 1 -26.58 -19.12 -22.87
CA MET A 1 -25.70 -17.94 -22.74
C MET A 1 -25.21 -17.92 -21.29
N ARG A 2 -23.94 -18.30 -21.08
CA ARG A 2 -23.32 -18.43 -19.75
C ARG A 2 -22.76 -17.07 -19.34
N PRO A 3 -23.06 -16.54 -18.13
CA PRO A 3 -22.59 -15.23 -17.72
C PRO A 3 -21.14 -15.28 -17.22
N LEU A 4 -20.45 -14.17 -17.47
CA LEU A 4 -19.06 -13.82 -17.23
C LEU A 4 -18.65 -13.87 -15.73
N PHE A 5 -18.46 -15.05 -15.17
CA PHE A 5 -17.82 -15.23 -13.85
C PHE A 5 -16.29 -15.43 -13.93
N SER A 6 -15.66 -15.24 -15.10
CA SER A 6 -14.25 -15.59 -15.31
C SER A 6 -13.24 -14.48 -14.98
N ASN A 7 -13.65 -13.22 -14.77
CA ASN A 7 -12.70 -12.09 -14.85
C ASN A 7 -12.38 -11.40 -13.51
N LEU A 8 -12.96 -11.82 -12.38
CA LEU A 8 -12.57 -11.31 -11.06
C LEU A 8 -11.33 -12.00 -10.47
N CYS A 9 -10.84 -13.06 -11.13
CA CYS A 9 -9.68 -13.84 -10.68
C CYS A 9 -8.32 -13.21 -11.07
N GLN A 10 -8.30 -12.09 -11.79
CA GLN A 10 -7.08 -11.47 -12.35
C GLN A 10 -6.58 -10.23 -11.58
N LEU A 11 -7.26 -9.79 -10.52
CA LEU A 11 -6.92 -8.57 -9.77
C LEU A 11 -6.51 -8.80 -8.31
N LEU A 12 -6.45 -10.05 -7.85
CA LEU A 12 -5.78 -10.38 -6.58
C LEU A 12 -4.26 -10.36 -6.80
N PRO A 13 -3.46 -9.84 -5.86
CA PRO A 13 -2.00 -9.93 -5.95
C PRO A 13 -1.61 -11.40 -6.11
N CYS A 14 -1.22 -11.76 -7.34
CA CYS A 14 -1.04 -13.13 -7.81
C CYS A 14 0.02 -13.93 -7.04
N ARG A 15 0.82 -13.28 -6.18
CA ARG A 15 1.80 -13.94 -5.30
C ARG A 15 1.21 -14.53 -4.03
N LEU A 16 0.17 -13.93 -3.45
CA LEU A 16 -0.40 -14.35 -2.16
C LEU A 16 -1.24 -15.62 -2.26
N THR A 17 -1.91 -15.84 -3.39
CA THR A 17 -2.89 -16.91 -3.56
C THR A 17 -2.22 -18.24 -3.93
N ALA A 18 -1.32 -18.28 -4.92
CA ALA A 18 -0.83 -19.56 -5.45
C ALA A 18 0.11 -20.35 -4.51
N ARG A 19 0.99 -19.68 -3.75
CA ARG A 19 1.92 -20.36 -2.82
C ARG A 19 1.22 -20.87 -1.56
N ASN A 20 0.30 -20.08 -0.99
CA ASN A 20 -0.35 -20.42 0.28
C ASN A 20 -1.52 -21.41 0.12
N LEU A 21 -2.23 -21.37 -1.03
CA LEU A 21 -3.31 -22.31 -1.36
C LEU A 21 -2.83 -23.77 -1.36
N ASN A 22 -1.70 -24.06 -1.99
CA ASN A 22 -1.15 -25.41 -2.02
C ASN A 22 -0.70 -25.86 -0.61
N ARG A 23 -0.20 -24.96 0.25
CA ARG A 23 0.39 -25.38 1.52
C ARG A 23 -0.64 -25.70 2.61
N GLN A 24 -1.71 -24.91 2.71
CA GLN A 24 -2.82 -25.19 3.64
C GLN A 24 -3.50 -26.55 3.34
N GLN A 25 -3.43 -27.01 2.08
CA GLN A 25 -4.01 -28.27 1.64
C GLN A 25 -3.04 -29.46 1.75
N TYR A 26 -1.72 -29.24 1.66
CA TYR A 26 -0.74 -30.34 1.53
C TYR A 26 0.31 -30.46 2.65
N GLN A 27 0.63 -29.42 3.44
CA GLN A 27 1.64 -29.49 4.52
C GLN A 27 1.33 -28.54 5.70
N PRO A 28 0.42 -28.91 6.63
CA PRO A 28 -0.01 -28.03 7.72
C PRO A 28 0.98 -27.83 8.88
N GLY A 29 2.11 -28.55 8.93
CA GLY A 29 2.94 -28.70 10.14
C GLY A 29 4.26 -27.93 10.19
N ASP A 30 4.77 -27.39 9.08
CA ASP A 30 6.14 -26.85 8.99
C ASP A 30 6.13 -25.33 8.75
N ILE A 31 5.67 -24.58 9.78
CA ILE A 31 5.86 -23.13 9.86
C ILE A 31 6.97 -22.88 10.89
N PRO A 32 8.01 -22.10 10.54
CA PRO A 32 8.29 -21.53 9.23
C PRO A 32 8.80 -22.56 8.20
N SER A 33 8.53 -22.31 6.90
CA SER A 33 9.28 -22.91 5.79
C SER A 33 10.74 -22.50 5.87
N SER A 34 11.65 -23.47 5.72
CA SER A 34 13.08 -23.24 5.62
C SER A 34 13.60 -23.72 4.27
N TYR A 35 13.38 -22.93 3.21
CA TYR A 35 14.09 -23.13 1.95
C TYR A 35 15.42 -22.37 1.95
N ASP A 36 16.50 -23.11 1.73
CA ASP A 36 17.85 -22.59 1.54
C ASP A 36 18.14 -22.48 0.03
N ASN A 37 18.43 -21.27 -0.45
CA ASN A 37 18.81 -21.00 -1.83
C ASN A 37 20.34 -21.14 -2.07
N ALA A 38 21.07 -21.77 -1.16
CA ALA A 38 22.51 -22.01 -1.26
C ALA A 38 22.95 -22.38 -2.68
N GLY A 39 23.80 -21.54 -3.27
CA GLY A 39 24.31 -21.68 -4.63
C GLY A 39 23.68 -20.74 -5.68
N PHE A 40 22.64 -19.97 -5.32
CA PHE A 40 22.08 -18.90 -6.15
C PHE A 40 22.25 -17.54 -5.47
N VAL A 41 22.87 -16.58 -6.17
CA VAL A 41 22.92 -15.17 -5.72
C VAL A 41 21.64 -14.48 -6.19
N ASN A 42 20.52 -14.75 -5.52
CA ASN A 42 19.26 -14.04 -5.71
C ASN A 42 18.74 -13.49 -4.38
N ALA A 43 17.70 -12.65 -4.44
CA ALA A 43 17.00 -12.18 -3.25
C ALA A 43 16.51 -13.36 -2.39
N ASP A 44 16.37 -13.13 -1.08
CA ASP A 44 15.97 -14.15 -0.11
C ASP A 44 14.81 -15.00 -0.62
N GLY A 45 15.05 -16.32 -0.70
CA GLY A 45 14.09 -17.28 -1.24
C GLY A 45 12.87 -17.50 -0.35
N GLU A 46 12.93 -17.04 0.90
CA GLU A 46 11.92 -17.25 1.94
C GLU A 46 11.55 -15.98 2.68
N ASP A 47 10.28 -15.90 3.03
CA ASP A 47 9.76 -14.89 3.94
C ASP A 47 10.17 -15.22 5.38
N ALA A 48 10.38 -14.20 6.22
CA ALA A 48 10.57 -14.39 7.66
C ALA A 48 9.33 -15.05 8.31
N GLU A 49 9.51 -15.71 9.46
CA GLU A 49 8.48 -16.48 10.16
C GLU A 49 7.15 -15.71 10.32
N TYR A 50 7.20 -14.48 10.84
CA TYR A 50 6.02 -13.62 10.94
C TYR A 50 5.33 -13.42 9.58
N THR A 51 6.08 -13.14 8.52
CA THR A 51 5.49 -12.87 7.20
C THR A 51 4.80 -14.10 6.66
N GLN A 52 5.39 -15.29 6.80
CA GLN A 52 4.75 -16.55 6.40
C GLN A 52 3.45 -16.76 7.19
N TYR A 53 3.49 -16.57 8.51
CA TYR A 53 2.33 -16.74 9.37
C TYR A 53 1.20 -15.76 9.03
N ALA A 54 1.51 -14.47 8.92
CA ALA A 54 0.55 -13.41 8.62
C ALA A 54 -0.06 -13.60 7.22
N ASN A 55 0.70 -14.14 6.26
CA ASN A 55 0.19 -14.53 4.96
C ASN A 55 -0.83 -15.67 5.03
N ILE A 56 -0.66 -16.66 5.92
CA ILE A 56 -1.62 -17.75 6.10
C ILE A 56 -2.89 -17.26 6.78
N VAL A 57 -2.77 -16.38 7.80
CA VAL A 57 -3.93 -15.69 8.38
C VAL A 57 -4.68 -14.92 7.29
N SER A 58 -3.99 -14.12 6.49
CA SER A 58 -4.59 -13.36 5.40
C SER A 58 -5.27 -14.27 4.37
N ALA A 59 -4.61 -15.35 3.96
CA ALA A 59 -5.17 -16.33 3.05
C ALA A 59 -6.45 -16.98 3.61
N SER A 60 -6.48 -17.29 4.91
CA SER A 60 -7.68 -17.88 5.54
C SER A 60 -8.89 -16.94 5.51
N ALA A 61 -8.70 -15.62 5.64
CA ALA A 61 -9.77 -14.64 5.46
C ALA A 61 -10.33 -14.65 4.04
N TYR A 62 -9.45 -14.56 3.03
CA TYR A 62 -9.85 -14.59 1.62
C TYR A 62 -10.52 -15.91 1.24
N LEU A 63 -10.00 -17.03 1.73
CA LEU A 63 -10.53 -18.36 1.43
C LEU A 63 -11.87 -18.63 2.12
N LEU A 64 -12.09 -18.13 3.33
CA LEU A 64 -13.40 -18.18 3.96
C LEU A 64 -14.44 -17.48 3.07
N VAL A 65 -14.16 -16.26 2.61
CA VAL A 65 -15.09 -15.50 1.76
C VAL A 65 -15.30 -16.19 0.41
N LEU A 66 -14.23 -16.73 -0.20
CA LEU A 66 -14.31 -17.37 -1.50
C LEU A 66 -15.07 -18.70 -1.48
N THR A 67 -14.88 -19.49 -0.43
CA THR A 67 -15.33 -20.90 -0.41
C THR A 67 -16.47 -21.19 0.55
N GLY A 68 -16.70 -20.33 1.55
CA GLY A 68 -17.63 -20.59 2.64
C GLY A 68 -17.18 -21.70 3.60
N ASN A 69 -15.97 -22.26 3.45
CA ASN A 69 -15.49 -23.35 4.29
C ASN A 69 -15.05 -22.82 5.67
N THR A 70 -15.78 -23.24 6.71
CA THR A 70 -15.56 -22.79 8.09
C THR A 70 -14.25 -23.27 8.71
N THR A 71 -13.52 -24.21 8.10
CA THR A 71 -12.16 -24.55 8.55
C THR A 71 -11.23 -23.35 8.46
N TYR A 72 -11.36 -22.52 7.41
CA TYR A 72 -10.58 -21.29 7.29
C TYR A 72 -10.96 -20.27 8.35
N ARG A 73 -12.25 -20.17 8.70
CA ARG A 73 -12.72 -19.36 9.83
C ARG A 73 -12.07 -19.80 11.14
N THR A 74 -12.12 -21.09 11.45
CA THR A 74 -11.53 -21.64 12.68
C THR A 74 -10.03 -21.34 12.75
N TYR A 75 -9.31 -21.49 11.64
CA TYR A 75 -7.90 -21.10 11.60
C TYR A 75 -7.74 -19.61 11.85
N PHE A 76 -8.47 -18.75 11.15
CA PHE A 76 -8.40 -17.29 11.31
C PHE A 76 -8.66 -16.87 12.76
N ASP A 77 -9.75 -17.33 13.36
CA ASP A 77 -10.17 -16.96 14.73
C ASP A 77 -9.12 -17.34 15.78
N ASN A 78 -8.40 -18.43 15.58
CA ASN A 78 -7.35 -18.89 16.49
C ASN A 78 -6.03 -18.12 16.34
N ASN A 79 -5.85 -17.35 15.25
CA ASN A 79 -4.54 -16.89 14.80
C ASN A 79 -4.46 -15.39 14.49
N TYR A 80 -5.58 -14.68 14.33
CA TYR A 80 -5.58 -13.27 13.91
C TYR A 80 -4.84 -12.32 14.88
N THR A 81 -4.77 -12.66 16.17
CA THR A 81 -4.12 -11.84 17.20
C THR A 81 -2.60 -11.84 17.14
N TYR A 82 -1.98 -12.76 16.37
CA TYR A 82 -0.53 -12.78 16.17
C TYR A 82 -0.09 -11.92 14.99
N THR A 83 -1.02 -11.22 14.33
CA THR A 83 -0.68 -10.19 13.34
C THR A 83 -0.22 -8.92 14.05
N HIS A 84 0.64 -8.12 13.40
CA HIS A 84 1.15 -6.89 14.00
C HIS A 84 0.04 -5.93 14.43
N LEU A 85 -1.12 -5.88 13.75
CA LEU A 85 -2.24 -5.04 14.21
C LEU A 85 -2.58 -5.28 15.69
N PHE A 86 -2.49 -6.53 16.14
CA PHE A 86 -2.75 -6.93 17.51
C PHE A 86 -1.51 -6.94 18.39
N ASP A 87 -0.45 -7.60 17.93
CA ASP A 87 0.80 -7.80 18.67
C ASP A 87 1.51 -6.49 18.98
N TRP A 88 1.46 -5.54 18.05
CA TRP A 88 2.09 -4.23 18.17
C TRP A 88 1.17 -3.19 18.82
N ASP A 89 -0.11 -3.47 18.97
CA ASP A 89 -1.10 -2.47 19.41
C ASP A 89 -1.23 -1.23 18.52
N GLY A 90 -1.01 -1.39 17.22
CA GLY A 90 -1.10 -0.28 16.28
C GLY A 90 -1.17 -0.68 14.83
N VAL A 91 -1.46 0.33 14.01
CA VAL A 91 -1.48 0.19 12.56
C VAL A 91 -0.11 0.48 11.95
N SER A 92 0.15 -0.07 10.78
CA SER A 92 1.39 0.17 10.02
C SER A 92 1.07 0.49 8.56
N TYR A 93 1.81 1.44 7.97
CA TYR A 93 1.69 1.84 6.56
C TYR A 93 2.64 1.08 5.63
N ASN A 94 3.50 0.20 6.18
CA ASN A 94 4.43 -0.59 5.38
C ASN A 94 3.67 -1.59 4.47
N TYR A 95 4.29 -2.05 3.39
CA TYR A 95 3.60 -2.90 2.40
C TYR A 95 3.05 -4.21 2.98
N LYS A 96 3.80 -4.86 3.86
CA LYS A 96 3.44 -6.19 4.38
C LYS A 96 2.25 -6.08 5.33
N ASP A 97 2.31 -5.18 6.30
CA ASP A 97 1.28 -5.02 7.31
C ASP A 97 0.02 -4.37 6.75
N THR A 98 0.10 -3.49 5.74
CA THR A 98 -1.09 -2.97 5.05
C THR A 98 -1.91 -4.07 4.38
N GLN A 99 -1.25 -5.03 3.74
CA GLN A 99 -1.92 -6.19 3.14
C GLN A 99 -2.58 -7.10 4.19
N VAL A 100 -1.90 -7.31 5.33
CA VAL A 100 -2.44 -8.12 6.44
C VAL A 100 -3.63 -7.41 7.09
N GLN A 101 -3.51 -6.12 7.39
CA GLN A 101 -4.61 -5.31 7.93
C GLN A 101 -5.83 -5.29 7.01
N ASP A 102 -5.63 -5.16 5.70
CA ASP A 102 -6.71 -5.27 4.73
C ASP A 102 -7.38 -6.64 4.76
N ALA A 103 -6.63 -7.73 4.92
CA ALA A 103 -7.19 -9.08 5.01
C ALA A 103 -8.00 -9.28 6.30
N LEU A 104 -7.53 -8.74 7.43
CA LEU A 104 -8.27 -8.75 8.70
C LEU A 104 -9.60 -7.98 8.55
N LEU A 105 -9.57 -6.82 7.92
CA LEU A 105 -10.78 -6.05 7.66
C LEU A 105 -11.69 -6.74 6.64
N TYR A 106 -11.14 -7.38 5.62
CA TYR A 106 -11.91 -8.15 4.64
C TYR A 106 -12.64 -9.34 5.27
N TYR A 107 -12.04 -10.00 6.26
CA TYR A 107 -12.72 -11.04 7.06
C TYR A 107 -14.03 -10.50 7.65
N SER A 108 -14.07 -9.24 8.10
CA SER A 108 -15.27 -8.62 8.68
C SER A 108 -16.46 -8.50 7.73
N LEU A 109 -16.24 -8.61 6.42
CA LEU A 109 -17.30 -8.60 5.41
C LEU A 109 -17.98 -9.97 5.24
N SER A 110 -17.38 -11.04 5.75
CA SER A 110 -17.93 -12.38 5.61
C SER A 110 -19.15 -12.57 6.51
N PRO A 111 -20.31 -13.05 5.99
CA PRO A 111 -21.44 -13.41 6.84
C PRO A 111 -21.15 -14.62 7.74
N LEU A 112 -20.06 -15.34 7.47
CA LEU A 112 -19.59 -16.47 8.27
C LEU A 112 -18.58 -16.06 9.34
N ALA A 113 -18.11 -14.81 9.34
CA ALA A 113 -17.14 -14.33 10.32
C ALA A 113 -17.70 -14.39 11.75
N THR A 114 -16.82 -14.69 12.70
CA THR A 114 -17.15 -14.72 14.12
C THR A 114 -17.33 -13.28 14.63
N ALA A 115 -18.52 -12.96 15.14
CA ALA A 115 -18.90 -11.58 15.48
C ALA A 115 -17.95 -10.91 16.49
N SER A 116 -17.49 -11.64 17.51
CA SER A 116 -16.53 -11.10 18.49
C SER A 116 -15.16 -10.79 17.87
N VAL A 117 -14.71 -11.58 16.89
CA VAL A 117 -13.46 -11.34 16.16
C VAL A 117 -13.60 -10.12 15.26
N VAL A 118 -14.75 -9.94 14.61
CA VAL A 118 -15.06 -8.72 13.84
C VAL A 118 -14.99 -7.48 14.72
N THR A 119 -15.65 -7.50 15.88
CA THR A 119 -15.59 -6.40 16.84
C THR A 119 -14.14 -6.12 17.26
N ALA A 120 -13.39 -7.15 17.65
CA ALA A 120 -12.00 -7.00 18.06
C ALA A 120 -11.12 -6.35 16.97
N ILE A 121 -11.27 -6.76 15.70
CA ILE A 121 -10.52 -6.20 14.57
C ILE A 121 -10.87 -4.73 14.36
N LYS A 122 -12.16 -4.38 14.35
CA LYS A 122 -12.60 -3.00 14.13
C LYS A 122 -12.16 -2.07 15.26
N ASP A 123 -12.34 -2.49 16.51
CA ASP A 123 -11.94 -1.72 17.68
C ASP A 123 -10.42 -1.50 17.68
N LYS A 124 -9.64 -2.56 17.39
CA LYS A 124 -8.19 -2.50 17.34
C LYS A 124 -7.67 -1.62 16.20
N TYR A 125 -8.30 -1.69 15.03
CA TYR A 125 -7.94 -0.84 13.90
C TYR A 125 -8.20 0.64 14.22
N LEU A 126 -9.36 0.96 14.80
CA LEU A 126 -9.70 2.32 15.20
C LEU A 126 -8.75 2.84 16.28
N SER A 127 -8.47 2.04 17.31
CA SER A 127 -7.52 2.44 18.37
C SER A 127 -6.12 2.63 17.79
N GLY A 128 -5.66 1.73 16.92
CA GLY A 128 -4.34 1.80 16.31
C GLY A 128 -4.14 3.03 15.42
N MET A 129 -5.20 3.53 14.76
CA MET A 129 -5.11 4.79 14.01
C MET A 129 -4.86 6.01 14.90
N ALA A 130 -5.33 5.98 16.15
CA ALA A 130 -5.26 7.08 17.12
C ALA A 130 -4.08 6.96 18.10
N ASN A 131 -3.71 5.73 18.45
CA ASN A 131 -2.65 5.42 19.40
C ASN A 131 -1.29 5.52 18.71
N GLN A 132 -0.29 5.85 19.50
CA GLN A 132 1.10 5.83 19.06
C GLN A 132 1.62 4.39 19.12
N TYR A 133 1.80 3.76 17.96
CA TYR A 133 2.71 2.64 17.81
C TYR A 133 3.94 3.11 17.03
N ASN A 134 5.13 2.98 17.63
CA ASN A 134 6.34 3.71 17.20
C ASN A 134 6.09 5.22 17.13
N ASP A 135 6.52 5.91 16.08
CA ASP A 135 6.27 7.35 15.90
C ASP A 135 5.12 7.62 14.89
N PHE A 136 4.36 6.59 14.50
CA PHE A 136 3.25 6.71 13.56
C PHE A 136 1.87 6.73 14.27
N TYR A 137 1.15 7.85 14.16
CA TYR A 137 -0.16 8.09 14.79
C TYR A 137 -1.08 8.94 13.88
N PRO A 138 -1.50 8.43 12.73
CA PRO A 138 -2.05 9.24 11.64
C PRO A 138 -3.31 10.02 12.03
N LEU A 139 -4.25 9.41 12.77
CA LEU A 139 -5.49 10.11 13.16
C LEU A 139 -5.22 11.21 14.19
N LYS A 140 -4.30 10.98 15.13
CA LYS A 140 -3.88 12.00 16.09
C LYS A 140 -3.17 13.15 15.39
N ALA A 141 -2.23 12.86 14.49
CA ALA A 141 -1.52 13.85 13.70
C ALA A 141 -2.47 14.72 12.86
N TYR A 142 -3.50 14.11 12.27
CA TYR A 142 -4.54 14.83 11.54
C TYR A 142 -5.35 15.78 12.46
N ASN A 143 -5.78 15.31 13.64
CA ASN A 143 -6.56 16.12 14.59
C ASN A 143 -5.76 17.32 15.10
N ASP A 144 -4.49 17.08 15.43
CA ASP A 144 -3.59 18.08 15.99
C ASP A 144 -2.95 18.96 14.91
N SER A 145 -3.20 18.66 13.63
CA SER A 145 -2.65 19.37 12.47
C SER A 145 -1.12 19.46 12.50
N THR A 146 -0.44 18.36 12.87
CA THR A 146 1.03 18.33 13.03
C THR A 146 1.78 18.32 11.71
N ASP A 147 1.14 17.94 10.60
CA ASP A 147 1.70 18.00 9.25
C ASP A 147 1.01 19.11 8.45
N ALA A 148 1.80 20.09 7.99
CA ALA A 148 1.35 21.22 7.19
C ALA A 148 0.71 20.80 5.85
N TYR A 149 1.09 19.64 5.31
CA TYR A 149 0.58 19.08 4.06
C TYR A 149 -0.52 18.03 4.28
N ARG A 150 -1.01 17.87 5.52
CA ARG A 150 -2.14 16.97 5.86
C ARG A 150 -1.91 15.50 5.47
N ALA A 151 -0.66 15.05 5.40
CA ALA A 151 -0.30 13.73 4.91
C ALA A 151 0.76 13.06 5.80
N PHE A 152 0.55 13.05 7.12
CA PHE A 152 1.55 12.66 8.10
C PHE A 152 2.19 11.29 7.81
N LEU A 153 3.53 11.27 7.80
CA LEU A 153 4.39 10.11 8.01
C LEU A 153 5.48 10.55 9.00
N ASP A 154 5.94 9.60 9.81
CA ASP A 154 7.03 9.77 10.77
C ASP A 154 8.41 9.78 10.10
N GLU A 155 8.55 9.07 8.98
CA GLU A 155 9.79 9.02 8.19
C GLU A 155 9.50 9.04 6.68
N HIS A 156 10.48 9.50 5.91
CA HIS A 156 10.43 9.48 4.44
C HIS A 156 11.63 8.71 3.92
N ILE A 157 11.46 7.42 3.67
CA ILE A 157 12.52 6.52 3.21
C ILE A 157 12.27 6.10 1.75
N TRP A 158 13.11 5.24 1.19
CA TRP A 158 12.93 4.69 -0.17
C TRP A 158 11.50 4.16 -0.37
N GLY A 159 10.77 4.76 -1.32
CA GLY A 159 9.39 4.39 -1.64
C GLY A 159 8.34 5.11 -0.79
N SER A 160 8.70 6.22 -0.13
CA SER A 160 7.81 6.99 0.75
C SER A 160 6.47 7.40 0.12
N ASN A 161 6.37 7.60 -1.18
CA ASN A 161 5.10 7.91 -1.84
C ASN A 161 4.09 6.76 -1.79
N ALA A 162 4.56 5.51 -1.78
CA ALA A 162 3.68 4.37 -1.57
C ALA A 162 3.23 4.28 -0.11
N TYR A 163 4.12 4.60 0.84
CA TYR A 163 3.78 4.70 2.26
C TYR A 163 2.75 5.80 2.53
N LYS A 164 2.88 6.97 1.90
CA LYS A 164 1.84 8.01 1.89
C LYS A 164 0.52 7.47 1.34
N SER A 165 0.58 6.75 0.22
CA SER A 165 -0.62 6.19 -0.42
C SER A 165 -1.31 5.14 0.45
N ASN A 166 -0.53 4.30 1.13
CA ASN A 166 -1.01 3.33 2.11
C ASN A 166 -1.64 4.01 3.32
N ALA A 167 -0.95 4.99 3.93
CA ALA A 167 -1.47 5.75 5.07
C ALA A 167 -2.80 6.46 4.73
N GLY A 168 -2.92 7.07 3.56
CA GLY A 168 -4.20 7.62 3.07
C GLY A 168 -5.28 6.55 2.91
N SER A 169 -4.92 5.36 2.42
CA SER A 169 -5.85 4.24 2.27
C SER A 169 -6.32 3.69 3.62
N MET A 170 -5.52 3.82 4.67
CA MET A 170 -5.91 3.38 6.03
C MET A 170 -7.06 4.20 6.59
N PHE A 171 -7.10 5.52 6.34
CA PHE A 171 -8.30 6.32 6.64
C PHE A 171 -9.52 5.84 5.85
N SER A 172 -9.32 5.38 4.62
CA SER A 172 -10.39 4.82 3.78
C SER A 172 -11.04 3.58 4.36
N ASN A 173 -10.25 2.75 5.03
CA ASN A 173 -10.75 1.56 5.68
C ASN A 173 -11.77 1.88 6.79
N LEU A 174 -11.67 3.04 7.47
CA LEU A 174 -12.58 3.41 8.56
C LEU A 174 -14.03 3.58 8.12
N TRP A 175 -14.28 4.07 6.91
CA TRP A 175 -15.64 4.16 6.36
C TRP A 175 -16.00 3.01 5.43
N VAL A 176 -15.04 2.44 4.68
CA VAL A 176 -15.31 1.31 3.77
C VAL A 176 -15.79 0.08 4.55
N TYR A 177 -15.23 -0.14 5.74
CA TYR A 177 -15.58 -1.28 6.59
C TYR A 177 -16.58 -0.93 7.70
N ASP A 178 -17.18 0.26 7.67
CA ASP A 178 -18.15 0.69 8.70
C ASP A 178 -17.59 0.52 10.12
N ILE A 179 -16.38 1.07 10.35
CA ILE A 179 -15.68 1.02 11.63
C ILE A 179 -16.15 2.16 12.53
N ASP A 180 -16.22 3.37 11.99
CA ASP A 180 -16.67 4.56 12.71
C ASP A 180 -17.42 5.53 11.79
N ALA A 181 -18.61 5.10 11.34
CA ALA A 181 -19.41 5.81 10.34
C ALA A 181 -19.78 7.25 10.72
N VAL A 182 -19.91 7.57 12.01
CA VAL A 182 -20.25 8.93 12.46
C VAL A 182 -19.16 9.95 12.07
N ASN A 183 -17.92 9.49 11.89
CA ASN A 183 -16.77 10.31 11.51
C ASN A 183 -16.36 10.14 10.04
N GLU A 184 -17.20 9.53 9.18
CA GLU A 184 -16.86 9.25 7.77
C GLU A 184 -16.30 10.47 7.03
N GLN A 185 -16.96 11.63 7.12
CA GLN A 185 -16.51 12.84 6.42
C GLN A 185 -15.12 13.30 6.88
N LYS A 186 -14.83 13.16 8.19
CA LYS A 186 -13.52 13.49 8.75
C LYS A 186 -12.44 12.60 8.14
N TYR A 187 -12.71 11.31 8.00
CA TYR A 187 -11.76 10.36 7.41
C TYR A 187 -11.58 10.57 5.92
N ARG A 188 -12.65 10.93 5.19
CA ARG A 188 -12.54 11.32 3.78
C ARG A 188 -11.63 12.54 3.59
N ASN A 189 -11.79 13.55 4.46
CA ASN A 189 -10.92 14.73 4.45
C ASN A 189 -9.47 14.37 4.81
N ALA A 190 -9.26 13.52 5.81
CA ALA A 190 -7.91 13.05 6.17
C ALA A 190 -7.24 12.27 5.04
N ALA A 191 -7.95 11.30 4.44
CA ALA A 191 -7.48 10.54 3.29
C ALA A 191 -7.16 11.44 2.08
N SER A 192 -7.94 12.49 1.84
CA SER A 192 -7.68 13.41 0.73
C SER A 192 -6.37 14.18 0.88
N GLY A 193 -5.89 14.44 2.10
CA GLY A 193 -4.59 15.10 2.32
C GLY A 193 -3.44 14.30 1.71
N TYR A 194 -3.43 12.98 1.90
CA TYR A 194 -2.46 12.08 1.28
C TYR A 194 -2.59 12.03 -0.25
N MET A 195 -3.83 12.02 -0.76
CA MET A 195 -4.06 12.08 -2.22
C MET A 195 -3.53 13.39 -2.80
N HIS A 196 -3.82 14.53 -2.16
CA HIS A 196 -3.32 15.83 -2.58
C HIS A 196 -1.79 15.91 -2.51
N TYR A 197 -1.16 15.30 -1.49
CA TYR A 197 0.30 15.23 -1.37
C TYR A 197 0.95 14.59 -2.59
N ILE A 198 0.43 13.44 -3.05
CA ILE A 198 0.95 12.77 -4.25
C ILE A 198 0.74 13.61 -5.52
N ASN A 199 -0.37 14.36 -5.58
CA ASN A 199 -0.75 15.18 -6.73
C ASN A 199 -0.24 16.64 -6.67
N GLY A 200 0.72 16.96 -5.79
CA GLY A 200 1.44 18.25 -5.82
C GLY A 200 1.30 19.14 -4.58
N VAL A 201 0.48 18.79 -3.59
CA VAL A 201 0.41 19.53 -2.31
C VAL A 201 1.48 19.01 -1.36
N ASN A 202 2.74 19.28 -1.70
CA ASN A 202 3.92 18.85 -0.96
C ASN A 202 5.01 19.95 -1.04
N PRO A 203 6.11 19.85 -0.26
CA PRO A 203 7.16 20.87 -0.26
C PRO A 203 7.83 21.16 -1.61
N GLN A 204 7.75 20.23 -2.55
CA GLN A 204 8.33 20.38 -3.88
C GLN A 204 7.35 20.99 -4.89
N SER A 205 6.08 21.17 -4.50
CA SER A 205 5.00 21.57 -5.42
C SER A 205 4.99 20.71 -6.69
N LEU A 206 5.21 19.40 -6.54
CA LEU A 206 5.43 18.47 -7.63
C LEU A 206 4.42 17.33 -7.56
N ALA A 207 3.63 17.11 -8.61
CA ALA A 207 2.91 15.86 -8.75
C ALA A 207 3.94 14.74 -8.96
N TYR A 208 4.01 13.78 -8.03
CA TYR A 208 4.98 12.67 -8.07
C TYR A 208 4.68 11.62 -9.16
N LEU A 209 3.86 11.98 -10.15
CA LEU A 209 3.51 11.18 -11.30
C LEU A 209 4.30 11.68 -12.52
N SER A 210 4.79 10.76 -13.36
CA SER A 210 5.51 11.11 -14.58
C SER A 210 4.63 11.83 -15.60
N ASN A 211 5.21 12.82 -16.30
CA ASN A 211 4.68 13.42 -17.53
C ASN A 211 3.16 13.74 -17.52
N MET A 212 2.66 14.35 -16.43
CA MET A 212 1.23 14.62 -16.24
C MET A 212 0.78 15.96 -16.83
N GLY A 213 1.63 16.68 -17.58
CA GLY A 213 1.32 17.99 -18.15
C GLY A 213 0.05 17.99 -19.02
N ASN A 214 -0.06 17.04 -19.94
CA ASN A 214 -1.26 16.86 -20.79
C ASN A 214 -2.49 16.39 -20.00
N HIS A 215 -2.34 16.06 -18.72
CA HIS A 215 -3.37 15.60 -17.81
C HIS A 215 -3.67 16.61 -16.69
N GLY A 216 -3.20 17.85 -16.83
CA GLY A 216 -3.56 18.97 -15.97
C GLY A 216 -2.60 19.24 -14.80
N ALA A 217 -1.49 18.50 -14.68
CA ALA A 217 -0.46 18.85 -13.70
C ALA A 217 0.41 20.00 -14.23
N GLU A 218 0.53 21.09 -13.47
CA GLU A 218 1.42 22.21 -13.81
C GLU A 218 2.89 21.85 -13.62
N ASN A 219 3.18 21.01 -12.63
CA ASN A 219 4.50 20.50 -12.32
C ASN A 219 4.41 19.01 -11.98
N SER A 220 5.06 18.17 -12.78
CA SER A 220 5.04 16.71 -12.65
C SER A 220 6.43 16.15 -12.94
N VAL A 221 6.70 14.91 -12.53
CA VAL A 221 8.01 14.27 -12.68
C VAL A 221 8.43 14.27 -14.16
N PRO A 222 9.50 15.00 -14.55
CA PRO A 222 9.93 15.11 -15.94
C PRO A 222 10.78 13.91 -16.40
N GLU A 223 11.48 13.24 -15.48
CA GLU A 223 12.38 12.10 -15.73
C GLU A 223 12.51 11.26 -14.46
N PHE A 224 12.76 9.96 -14.59
CA PHE A 224 12.90 9.06 -13.45
C PHE A 224 13.64 7.78 -13.80
N TYR A 225 14.23 7.12 -12.79
CA TYR A 225 14.94 5.87 -13.00
C TYR A 225 14.00 4.75 -13.50
N HIS A 226 14.17 4.35 -14.75
CA HIS A 226 13.51 3.20 -15.34
C HIS A 226 14.24 2.75 -16.62
N MET A 227 14.37 1.44 -16.85
CA MET A 227 15.14 0.91 -17.99
C MET A 227 14.60 1.32 -19.36
N TRP A 228 13.29 1.55 -19.50
CA TRP A 228 12.69 2.01 -20.77
C TRP A 228 12.74 3.53 -20.97
N PHE A 229 12.97 4.28 -19.89
CA PHE A 229 13.00 5.76 -19.87
C PHE A 229 14.38 6.24 -19.39
N ALA A 230 15.41 5.52 -19.81
CA ALA A 230 16.77 5.71 -19.34
C ALA A 230 17.38 7.02 -19.88
N ASP A 231 18.37 7.52 -19.15
CA ASP A 231 19.15 8.71 -19.49
C ASP A 231 19.63 8.69 -20.95
N GLY A 232 19.42 9.79 -21.67
CA GLY A 232 19.83 9.97 -23.05
C GLY A 232 18.96 9.26 -24.10
N THR A 233 17.85 8.63 -23.71
CA THR A 233 16.88 8.08 -24.67
C THR A 233 15.88 9.14 -25.16
N ASP A 234 15.19 8.85 -26.27
CA ASP A 234 14.08 9.70 -26.75
C ASP A 234 12.92 9.79 -25.74
N PHE A 235 12.88 8.90 -24.73
CA PHE A 235 11.85 8.84 -23.69
C PHE A 235 12.34 9.28 -22.30
N ASP A 236 13.52 9.90 -22.22
CA ASP A 236 14.19 10.23 -20.96
C ASP A 236 13.49 11.37 -20.19
N ASN A 237 13.42 12.56 -20.79
CA ASN A 237 12.94 13.76 -20.11
C ASN A 237 11.88 14.50 -20.94
N VAL A 238 10.80 14.92 -20.27
CA VAL A 238 9.67 15.64 -20.87
C VAL A 238 10.09 16.91 -21.64
N ASN A 239 11.14 17.60 -21.19
CA ASN A 239 11.55 18.90 -21.73
C ASN A 239 12.65 18.82 -22.79
N THR A 240 13.51 17.80 -22.73
CA THR A 240 14.72 17.73 -23.56
C THR A 240 14.73 16.58 -24.56
N SER A 241 13.91 15.55 -24.35
CA SER A 241 13.82 14.39 -25.25
C SER A 241 12.69 14.54 -26.27
N LEU A 242 12.72 13.71 -27.32
CA LEU A 242 11.72 13.75 -28.39
C LEU A 242 10.30 13.41 -27.91
N TYR A 243 10.16 12.48 -26.97
CA TYR A 243 8.88 12.00 -26.44
C TYR A 243 8.73 12.19 -24.93
N GLY A 244 9.82 12.08 -24.18
CA GLY A 244 9.78 11.99 -22.71
C GLY A 244 9.16 10.68 -22.20
N PRO A 245 9.12 10.45 -20.88
CA PRO A 245 8.65 9.20 -20.33
C PRO A 245 7.13 9.09 -20.45
N ALA A 246 6.61 7.87 -20.42
CA ALA A 246 5.16 7.67 -20.41
C ALA A 246 4.51 8.31 -19.16
N PRO A 247 3.26 8.81 -19.26
CA PRO A 247 2.61 9.51 -18.16
C PRO A 247 2.05 8.56 -17.08
N GLY A 248 1.97 9.05 -15.85
CA GLY A 248 1.20 8.43 -14.76
C GLY A 248 1.93 7.40 -13.90
N PHE A 249 3.24 7.25 -14.03
CA PHE A 249 4.04 6.41 -13.14
C PHE A 249 4.31 7.13 -11.83
N LEU A 250 3.94 6.50 -10.71
CA LEU A 250 4.32 6.98 -9.39
C LEU A 250 5.76 6.60 -9.06
N VAL A 251 6.59 7.61 -8.81
CA VAL A 251 7.99 7.44 -8.36
C VAL A 251 8.09 7.21 -6.85
N GLY A 252 9.23 6.68 -6.40
CA GLY A 252 9.51 6.38 -5.00
C GLY A 252 9.27 7.54 -4.03
N GLY A 253 9.68 8.76 -4.40
CA GLY A 253 9.43 9.97 -3.63
C GLY A 253 10.60 10.35 -2.70
N PRO A 254 10.37 11.28 -1.76
CA PRO A 254 11.42 11.72 -0.85
C PRO A 254 12.06 10.58 -0.08
N ASN A 255 13.39 10.57 0.00
CA ASN A 255 14.17 9.61 0.76
C ASN A 255 15.23 10.35 1.57
N GLN A 256 14.99 10.48 2.87
CA GLN A 256 15.84 11.15 3.84
C GLN A 256 17.16 10.41 4.08
N ASP A 257 17.20 9.11 3.79
CA ASP A 257 18.35 8.23 4.01
C ASP A 257 19.19 8.07 2.74
N TYR A 258 18.81 8.72 1.64
CA TYR A 258 19.60 8.71 0.43
C TYR A 258 21.00 9.25 0.71
N SER A 259 22.00 8.53 0.21
CA SER A 259 23.38 9.01 0.13
C SER A 259 23.96 8.67 -1.23
N SER A 260 24.56 9.65 -1.89
CA SER A 260 25.24 9.41 -3.15
C SER A 260 26.53 8.59 -2.92
N PRO A 261 26.91 7.69 -3.85
CA PRO A 261 28.19 6.97 -3.76
C PRO A 261 29.44 7.88 -3.89
N GLY A 262 29.25 9.12 -4.35
CA GLY A 262 30.31 10.04 -4.73
C GLY A 262 30.27 11.35 -3.95
N SER A 263 30.30 12.47 -4.69
CA SER A 263 30.12 13.79 -4.08
C SER A 263 28.64 14.03 -3.77
N PRO A 264 28.30 14.71 -2.65
CA PRO A 264 26.92 14.92 -2.26
C PRO A 264 26.04 15.49 -3.38
N ILE A 265 24.87 14.89 -3.55
CA ILE A 265 23.84 15.36 -4.49
C ILE A 265 22.76 16.07 -3.68
N GLU A 266 22.70 17.40 -3.83
CA GLU A 266 21.80 18.27 -3.06
C GLU A 266 20.82 19.02 -3.98
N PRO A 267 19.49 18.82 -3.84
CA PRO A 267 18.82 17.73 -3.14
C PRO A 267 19.07 16.36 -3.83
N PRO A 268 18.86 15.21 -3.15
CA PRO A 268 18.11 15.00 -1.90
C PRO A 268 18.92 15.07 -0.60
N GLU A 269 20.25 15.04 -0.65
CA GLU A 269 21.10 15.15 0.54
C GLU A 269 20.97 16.55 1.16
N ASN A 270 21.22 16.65 2.46
CA ASN A 270 21.22 17.91 3.21
C ASN A 270 19.88 18.70 3.13
N GLN A 271 18.77 17.99 2.97
CA GLN A 271 17.42 18.55 3.00
C GLN A 271 16.61 18.03 4.20
N PRO A 272 15.60 18.79 4.66
CA PRO A 272 14.54 18.22 5.49
C PRO A 272 13.88 17.02 4.80
N GLN A 273 13.45 16.01 5.56
CA GLN A 273 12.97 14.71 5.05
C GLN A 273 12.01 14.80 3.85
N GLN A 274 10.99 15.67 3.90
CA GLN A 274 10.01 15.80 2.81
C GLN A 274 10.55 16.53 1.56
N LYS A 275 11.71 17.19 1.67
CA LYS A 275 12.43 17.86 0.59
C LYS A 275 13.60 17.04 0.05
N SER A 276 13.88 15.87 0.63
CA SER A 276 14.92 14.94 0.19
C SER A 276 14.51 14.25 -1.12
N TYR A 277 14.30 15.03 -2.18
CA TYR A 277 13.87 14.57 -3.50
C TYR A 277 14.47 15.43 -4.60
N LYS A 278 14.89 14.77 -5.68
CA LYS A 278 15.27 15.36 -6.97
C LYS A 278 14.70 14.45 -8.08
N SER A 279 14.46 14.99 -9.28
CA SER A 279 14.22 14.17 -10.47
C SER A 279 15.55 13.98 -11.19
N TRP A 280 15.94 12.72 -11.41
CA TRP A 280 17.07 12.29 -12.24
C TRP A 280 17.02 10.77 -12.37
N ASN A 281 17.73 10.21 -13.35
CA ASN A 281 17.70 8.76 -13.64
C ASN A 281 19.09 8.16 -13.84
N THR A 282 20.15 8.84 -13.39
CA THR A 282 21.54 8.39 -13.47
C THR A 282 21.77 7.19 -12.53
N PRO A 283 22.13 6.00 -13.03
CA PRO A 283 22.31 4.81 -12.17
C PRO A 283 23.54 4.93 -11.26
N ALA A 284 24.63 5.53 -11.72
CA ALA A 284 25.86 5.69 -10.91
C ALA A 284 25.65 6.50 -9.62
N ASP A 285 24.57 7.29 -9.57
CA ASP A 285 24.20 8.13 -8.45
C ASP A 285 23.18 7.45 -7.52
N ASN A 286 22.87 6.16 -7.70
CA ASN A 286 21.78 5.47 -6.98
C ASN A 286 20.42 6.18 -7.09
N SER A 287 20.12 6.79 -8.25
CA SER A 287 18.85 7.52 -8.47
C SER A 287 17.58 6.70 -8.21
N TRP A 288 17.69 5.37 -8.30
CA TRP A 288 16.60 4.43 -8.03
C TRP A 288 16.06 4.54 -6.61
N GLU A 289 16.86 4.98 -5.64
CA GLU A 289 16.44 5.10 -4.24
C GLU A 289 15.39 6.21 -4.01
N VAL A 290 15.23 7.10 -4.99
CA VAL A 290 14.39 8.29 -4.90
C VAL A 290 13.36 8.33 -6.03
N THR A 291 13.76 7.98 -7.25
CA THR A 291 12.93 8.21 -8.45
C THR A 291 12.39 6.94 -9.09
N GLU A 292 12.83 5.75 -8.69
CA GLU A 292 12.33 4.51 -9.30
C GLU A 292 10.81 4.37 -9.12
N ASN A 293 10.12 3.89 -10.16
CA ASN A 293 8.73 3.46 -10.07
C ASN A 293 8.68 1.95 -9.78
N GLN A 294 7.63 1.51 -9.08
CA GLN A 294 7.37 0.08 -8.88
C GLN A 294 5.87 -0.20 -8.89
N ASP A 295 5.50 -1.44 -9.25
CA ASP A 295 4.10 -1.90 -9.23
C ASP A 295 3.46 -1.78 -7.85
N LEU A 296 4.25 -1.98 -6.78
CA LEU A 296 3.79 -1.81 -5.40
C LEU A 296 3.48 -0.34 -5.09
N TYR A 297 4.22 0.61 -5.67
CA TYR A 297 3.96 2.05 -5.48
C TYR A 297 2.68 2.42 -6.22
N GLN A 298 2.59 1.97 -7.47
CA GLN A 298 1.43 2.23 -8.32
C GLN A 298 0.15 1.64 -7.74
N SER A 299 0.20 0.41 -7.23
CA SER A 299 -0.99 -0.25 -6.66
C SER A 299 -1.47 0.43 -5.37
N ALA A 300 -0.57 0.88 -4.50
CA ALA A 300 -0.92 1.67 -3.32
C ALA A 300 -1.62 2.98 -3.71
N TYR A 301 -1.10 3.69 -4.72
CA TYR A 301 -1.70 4.91 -5.23
C TYR A 301 -3.06 4.68 -5.88
N VAL A 302 -3.18 3.66 -6.74
CA VAL A 302 -4.45 3.28 -7.37
C VAL A 302 -5.49 2.93 -6.32
N LYS A 303 -5.12 2.22 -5.25
CA LYS A 303 -6.00 1.93 -4.12
C LYS A 303 -6.51 3.22 -3.48
N LEU A 304 -5.62 4.18 -3.20
CA LEU A 304 -5.99 5.47 -2.60
C LEU A 304 -6.90 6.28 -3.51
N ILE A 305 -6.47 6.55 -4.75
CA ILE A 305 -7.21 7.42 -5.68
C ILE A 305 -8.56 6.83 -6.07
N SER A 306 -8.71 5.49 -6.08
CA SER A 306 -10.00 4.82 -6.34
C SER A 306 -11.14 5.30 -5.43
N LYS A 307 -10.81 5.85 -4.25
CA LYS A 307 -11.80 6.36 -3.29
C LYS A 307 -12.31 7.76 -3.60
N PHE A 308 -11.65 8.47 -4.54
CA PHE A 308 -11.93 9.86 -4.90
C PHE A 308 -12.41 10.02 -6.34
N VAL A 309 -12.24 8.99 -7.19
CA VAL A 309 -12.80 8.99 -8.54
C VAL A 309 -14.31 8.74 -8.46
N SER A 310 -15.10 9.70 -8.93
CA SER A 310 -16.57 9.58 -9.00
C SER A 310 -16.94 8.62 -10.13
N GLY A 311 -17.65 7.51 -9.82
CA GLY A 311 -18.12 6.58 -10.85
C GLY A 311 -18.48 5.16 -10.42
N TYR A 312 -18.20 4.73 -9.17
CA TYR A 312 -18.66 3.44 -8.68
C TYR A 312 -19.78 3.62 -7.65
N HIS A 313 -21.01 3.34 -8.08
CA HIS A 313 -21.99 2.77 -7.18
C HIS A 313 -21.32 1.56 -6.52
N ILE A 314 -21.23 1.55 -5.19
CA ILE A 314 -20.94 0.32 -4.46
C ILE A 314 -22.09 -0.62 -4.84
N TYR A 315 -21.83 -1.52 -5.78
CA TYR A 315 -22.68 -2.70 -5.90
C TYR A 315 -22.67 -3.31 -4.50
N GLN A 316 -23.85 -3.39 -3.88
CA GLN A 316 -24.09 -4.16 -2.69
C GLN A 316 -23.78 -5.63 -2.99
N PHE A 317 -22.50 -5.98 -3.01
CA PHE A 317 -22.10 -7.37 -2.86
C PHE A 317 -22.50 -7.77 -1.45
N CYS A 318 -23.41 -8.74 -1.36
CA CYS A 318 -23.90 -9.40 -0.14
C CYS A 318 -25.09 -8.77 0.60
N LYS A 319 -26.17 -8.32 -0.08
CA LYS A 319 -27.47 -8.12 0.61
C LYS A 319 -28.74 -8.75 0.02
N SER A 320 -28.67 -9.58 -1.02
CA SER A 320 -29.84 -10.33 -1.47
C SER A 320 -29.58 -11.84 -1.55
N GLY A 321 -29.75 -12.51 -0.42
CA GLY A 321 -30.03 -13.94 -0.37
C GLY A 321 -31.46 -14.25 -0.85
N GLY A 322 -31.76 -13.91 -2.10
CA GLY A 322 -32.99 -14.32 -2.77
C GLY A 322 -32.67 -15.39 -3.78
N ASN A 323 -33.09 -16.63 -3.50
CA ASN A 323 -33.03 -17.74 -4.47
C ASN A 323 -33.84 -17.40 -5.74
N PRO A 324 -33.41 -17.87 -6.92
CA PRO A 324 -34.20 -17.76 -8.15
C PRO A 324 -35.52 -18.53 -8.10
#